data_AF-Q1CYP1-F1
#
_entry.id   AF-Q1CYP1-F1
#
_cell.length_a   1.000
_cell.length_b   1.000
_cell.length_c   1.000
_cell.angle_alpha   90.00
_cell.angle_beta   90.00
_cell.angle_gamma   90.00
#
_symmetry.space_group_name_H-M   'P 1'
#
loop_
_entity.id
_entity.type
_entity.pdbx_description
1 polymer ?
#
loop_
_entity_poly.entity_id
_entity_poly.type
_entity_poly.pdbx_seq_one_letter_code
_entity_poly.pdbx_strand_id
1 'polypeptide(L)'
;MAESARFQSLREEPLMSKSLSRRILALPLLAALFAAPAAMAEDAPRGRPYVFTTVDDYSIRLDGRIDVTGVLQGEAEPRTVTFKIVLSHGAQESLQTLASRCDRMALLAMSKPGAYLLTMSVEDHPNNYIQFACKLARVP
;
A
#
# COMPACT_ATOMS: atom_id res chain seq x y z
N MET A 1 30.29 -30.93 74.20
CA MET A 1 30.75 -30.11 73.06
C MET A 1 30.26 -30.81 71.81
N ALA A 2 29.29 -30.22 71.12
CA ALA A 2 28.58 -30.82 69.99
C ALA A 2 29.17 -30.28 68.68
N GLU A 3 29.65 -31.17 67.82
CA GLU A 3 30.18 -30.86 66.50
C GLU A 3 29.06 -31.06 65.47
N SER A 4 28.60 -29.96 64.87
CA SER A 4 27.51 -29.95 63.89
C SER A 4 28.10 -29.93 62.49
N ALA A 5 27.99 -31.07 61.79
CA ALA A 5 28.35 -31.20 60.39
C ALA A 5 27.29 -30.49 59.50
N ARG A 6 27.71 -29.46 58.75
CA ARG A 6 26.89 -28.86 57.68
C ARG A 6 27.18 -29.55 56.35
N PHE A 7 26.15 -30.18 55.81
CA PHE A 7 26.04 -30.65 54.44
C PHE A 7 26.20 -29.49 53.42
N GLN A 8 27.02 -29.68 52.40
CA GLN A 8 26.97 -28.94 51.13
C GLN A 8 26.82 -29.95 49.98
N SER A 9 25.86 -29.72 49.07
CA SER A 9 25.76 -30.30 47.71
C SER A 9 24.34 -29.99 47.20
N LEU A 10 24.03 -29.57 45.97
CA LEU A 10 24.74 -29.19 44.76
C LEU A 10 23.72 -28.31 44.00
N ARG A 11 24.06 -27.08 43.65
CA ARG A 11 23.22 -26.25 42.78
C ARG A 11 23.60 -26.58 41.34
N GLU A 12 22.80 -27.39 40.66
CA GLU A 12 22.94 -27.60 39.22
C GLU A 12 22.61 -26.29 38.50
N GLU A 13 23.63 -25.63 37.95
CA GLU A 13 23.42 -24.62 36.92
C GLU A 13 23.38 -25.33 35.56
N PRO A 14 22.27 -25.24 34.81
CA PRO A 14 22.28 -25.68 33.42
C PRO A 14 23.14 -24.70 32.63
N LEU A 15 24.29 -25.21 32.17
CA LEU A 15 25.24 -24.53 31.31
C LEU A 15 24.61 -24.32 29.92
N MET A 16 23.70 -23.35 29.78
CA MET A 16 23.18 -22.97 28.48
C MET A 16 24.26 -22.25 27.67
N SER A 17 24.76 -22.94 26.65
CA SER A 17 25.67 -22.41 25.64
C SER A 17 25.06 -21.16 24.99
N LYS A 18 25.70 -20.01 25.22
CA LYS A 18 25.35 -18.69 24.65
C LYS A 18 25.27 -18.69 23.11
N SER A 19 25.75 -19.74 22.43
CA SER A 19 25.72 -19.86 20.97
C SER A 19 24.36 -20.29 20.38
N LEU A 20 23.52 -20.99 21.15
CA LEU A 20 22.22 -21.48 20.66
C LEU A 20 21.12 -20.41 20.76
N SER A 21 21.26 -19.45 21.67
CA SER A 21 20.28 -18.38 21.89
C SER A 21 20.18 -17.41 20.69
N ARG A 22 21.26 -17.22 19.92
CA ARG A 22 21.26 -16.33 18.74
C ARG A 22 20.50 -16.90 17.54
N ARG A 23 20.30 -18.22 17.44
CA ARG A 23 19.59 -18.83 16.29
C ARG A 23 18.07 -18.86 16.45
N ILE A 24 17.58 -18.82 17.70
CA ILE A 24 16.15 -18.93 18.00
C ILE A 24 15.45 -17.56 17.84
N LEU A 25 16.18 -16.45 17.96
CA LEU A 25 15.66 -15.09 17.77
C LEU A 25 15.48 -14.66 16.30
N ALA A 26 15.94 -15.46 15.33
CA ALA A 26 15.87 -15.12 13.91
C ALA A 26 14.57 -15.63 13.23
N LEU A 27 13.86 -16.60 13.82
CA LEU A 27 12.65 -17.16 13.21
C LEU A 27 11.38 -16.29 13.25
N PRO A 28 11.11 -15.40 14.24
CA PRO A 28 9.83 -14.69 14.26
C PRO A 28 9.75 -13.53 13.26
N LEU A 29 10.89 -13.04 12.74
CA LEU A 29 10.89 -11.95 11.74
C LEU A 29 10.41 -12.39 10.35
N LEU A 30 10.57 -13.66 9.97
CA LEU A 30 10.13 -14.15 8.66
C LEU A 30 8.61 -14.34 8.56
N ALA A 31 7.94 -14.66 9.66
CA ALA A 31 6.49 -14.91 9.65
C ALA A 31 5.66 -13.62 9.45
N ALA A 32 6.19 -12.45 9.82
CA ALA A 32 5.50 -11.16 9.67
C ALA A 32 5.50 -10.64 8.22
N LEU A 33 6.39 -11.12 7.34
CA LEU A 33 6.49 -10.66 5.95
C LEU A 33 5.48 -11.32 5.00
N PHE A 34 4.85 -12.43 5.40
CA PHE A 34 3.92 -13.17 4.53
C PHE A 34 2.43 -12.84 4.77
N ALA A 35 2.13 -12.00 5.76
CA ALA A 35 0.78 -11.49 5.98
C ALA A 35 0.59 -10.13 5.28
N ALA A 36 0.95 -10.04 4.00
CA ALA A 36 0.55 -8.90 3.19
C ALA A 36 -0.96 -9.04 2.89
N PRO A 37 -1.82 -8.10 3.34
CA PRO A 37 -3.22 -8.15 2.98
C PRO A 37 -3.35 -8.11 1.45
N ALA A 38 -4.04 -9.09 0.89
CA ALA A 38 -4.43 -9.05 -0.51
C ALA A 38 -5.43 -7.90 -0.68
N ALA A 39 -4.95 -6.75 -1.16
CA ALA A 39 -5.78 -5.62 -1.49
C ALA A 39 -6.81 -6.04 -2.55
N MET A 40 -8.05 -6.25 -2.13
CA MET A 40 -9.18 -6.41 -3.06
C MET A 40 -9.37 -5.10 -3.81
N ALA A 41 -9.46 -5.16 -5.13
CA ALA A 41 -9.73 -3.99 -5.94
C ALA A 41 -11.17 -3.50 -5.71
N GLU A 42 -11.33 -2.24 -5.32
CA GLU A 42 -12.61 -1.56 -5.14
C GLU A 42 -12.90 -0.65 -6.34
N ASP A 43 -14.11 -0.72 -6.89
CA ASP A 43 -14.53 0.22 -7.94
C ASP A 43 -14.77 1.62 -7.35
N ALA A 44 -14.12 2.64 -7.91
CA ALA A 44 -14.34 4.03 -7.52
C ALA A 44 -15.78 4.48 -7.87
N PRO A 45 -16.61 4.87 -6.88
CA PRO A 45 -17.87 5.53 -7.13
C PRO A 45 -17.65 6.87 -7.83
N ARG A 46 -18.57 7.22 -8.73
CA ARG A 46 -18.53 8.51 -9.42
C ARG A 46 -18.81 9.64 -8.44
N GLY A 47 -18.22 10.81 -8.70
CA GLY A 47 -18.38 12.02 -7.89
C GLY A 47 -17.57 12.04 -6.59
N ARG A 48 -16.76 11.00 -6.31
CA ARG A 48 -15.89 10.96 -5.13
C ARG A 48 -14.42 11.08 -5.54
N PRO A 49 -13.67 12.06 -4.98
CA PRO A 49 -12.22 12.09 -5.13
C PRO A 49 -11.55 11.08 -4.20
N TYR A 50 -10.56 10.38 -4.71
CA TYR A 50 -9.67 9.48 -3.99
C TYR A 50 -8.29 10.13 -3.86
N VAL A 51 -7.83 10.33 -2.64
CA VAL A 51 -6.54 10.98 -2.35
C VAL A 51 -5.56 9.93 -1.84
N PHE A 52 -4.57 9.59 -2.65
CA PHE A 52 -3.49 8.68 -2.31
C PHE A 52 -2.33 9.47 -1.67
N THR A 53 -1.90 9.03 -0.49
CA THR A 53 -0.72 9.55 0.23
C THR A 53 0.56 8.86 -0.23
N THR A 54 0.45 7.61 -0.66
CA THR A 54 1.48 6.85 -1.38
C THR A 54 0.84 6.14 -2.56
N VAL A 55 1.63 5.91 -3.60
CA VAL A 55 1.23 5.12 -4.77
C VAL A 55 2.29 4.04 -4.94
N ASP A 56 1.85 2.79 -4.94
CA ASP A 56 2.69 1.60 -5.03
C ASP A 56 2.61 0.98 -6.43
N ASP A 57 1.44 1.02 -7.07
CA ASP A 57 1.22 0.55 -8.44
C ASP A 57 0.23 1.46 -9.18
N TYR A 58 0.43 1.57 -10.49
CA TYR A 58 -0.46 2.29 -11.39
C TYR A 58 -0.52 1.55 -12.73
N SER A 59 -1.72 1.17 -13.15
CA SER A 59 -1.91 0.49 -14.44
C SER A 59 -3.11 1.02 -15.20
N ILE A 60 -2.94 1.11 -16.52
CA ILE A 60 -4.00 1.47 -17.46
C ILE A 60 -4.31 0.23 -18.30
N ARG A 61 -5.57 -0.16 -18.34
CA ARG A 61 -6.04 -1.32 -19.08
C ARG A 61 -6.70 -0.89 -20.39
N LEU A 62 -6.59 -1.73 -21.41
CA LEU A 62 -7.16 -1.48 -22.74
C LEU A 62 -8.69 -1.36 -22.74
N ASP A 63 -9.36 -1.86 -21.69
CA ASP A 63 -10.81 -1.77 -21.50
C ASP A 63 -11.27 -0.46 -20.84
N GLY A 64 -10.39 0.54 -20.72
CA GLY A 64 -10.71 1.85 -20.16
C GLY A 64 -10.74 1.88 -18.63
N ARG A 65 -10.18 0.85 -17.98
CA ARG A 65 -9.98 0.82 -16.52
C ARG A 65 -8.60 1.33 -16.16
N ILE A 66 -8.55 2.07 -15.06
CA ILE A 66 -7.30 2.52 -14.46
C ILE A 66 -7.30 1.98 -13.04
N ASP A 67 -6.31 1.16 -12.71
CA ASP A 67 -6.14 0.58 -11.39
C ASP A 67 -4.98 1.29 -10.69
N VAL A 68 -5.23 1.77 -9.47
CA VAL A 68 -4.22 2.45 -8.64
C VAL A 68 -4.15 1.78 -7.30
N THR A 69 -2.97 1.31 -6.94
CA THR A 69 -2.71 0.72 -5.62
C THR A 69 -1.89 1.68 -4.79
N GLY A 70 -2.33 1.95 -3.57
CA GLY A 70 -1.61 2.80 -2.64
C GLY A 70 -2.38 3.05 -1.35
N VAL A 71 -1.79 3.83 -0.45
CA VAL A 71 -2.45 4.21 0.81
C VAL A 71 -3.33 5.42 0.57
N LEU A 72 -4.61 5.32 0.92
CA LEU A 72 -5.53 6.46 0.87
C LEU A 72 -5.40 7.34 2.10
N GLN A 73 -5.69 8.63 1.95
CA GLN A 73 -5.68 9.57 3.06
C GLN A 73 -6.69 9.16 4.14
N GLY A 74 -6.20 9.03 5.37
CA GLY A 74 -7.00 8.56 6.51
C GLY A 74 -6.97 7.05 6.71
N GLU A 75 -6.25 6.31 5.86
CA GLU A 75 -6.04 4.88 5.96
C GLU A 75 -4.59 4.53 6.28
N ALA A 76 -4.38 3.35 6.86
CA ALA A 76 -3.05 2.83 7.20
C ALA A 76 -2.56 1.76 6.21
N GLU A 77 -3.49 1.05 5.57
CA GLU A 77 -3.18 -0.07 4.68
C GLU A 77 -3.36 0.34 3.21
N PRO A 78 -2.51 -0.15 2.29
CA PRO A 78 -2.70 0.05 0.87
C PRO A 78 -3.97 -0.64 0.36
N ARG A 79 -4.63 -0.01 -0.61
CA ARG A 79 -5.73 -0.63 -1.36
C ARG A 79 -5.63 -0.35 -2.85
N THR A 80 -6.26 -1.20 -3.64
CA THR A 80 -6.40 -1.00 -5.08
C THR A 80 -7.76 -0.36 -5.37
N VAL A 81 -7.76 0.75 -6.10
CA VAL A 81 -8.97 1.44 -6.55
C VAL A 81 -9.02 1.41 -8.08
N THR A 82 -10.15 0.96 -8.62
CA THR A 82 -10.41 0.83 -10.05
C THR A 82 -11.31 1.97 -10.53
N PHE A 83 -10.78 2.82 -11.40
CA PHE A 83 -11.52 3.90 -12.06
C PHE A 83 -11.99 3.44 -13.43
N LYS A 84 -13.30 3.38 -13.64
CA LYS A 84 -13.91 3.00 -14.93
C LYS A 84 -14.21 4.24 -15.75
N ILE A 85 -13.56 4.36 -16.90
CA ILE A 85 -13.87 5.42 -17.86
C ILE A 85 -14.69 4.80 -18.98
N VAL A 86 -16.00 5.06 -18.97
CA VAL A 86 -16.90 4.61 -20.05
C VAL A 86 -16.68 5.53 -21.25
N LEU A 87 -16.17 4.96 -22.34
CA LEU A 87 -15.93 5.68 -23.58
C LEU A 87 -17.22 5.76 -24.41
N SER A 88 -17.67 6.97 -24.68
CA SER A 88 -18.60 7.22 -25.80
C SER A 88 -17.83 7.10 -27.12
N HIS A 89 -18.46 6.57 -28.17
CA HIS A 89 -17.83 6.44 -29.49
C HIS A 89 -17.21 7.78 -29.95
N GLY A 90 -15.89 7.78 -30.19
CA GLY A 90 -15.11 8.96 -30.58
C GLY A 90 -14.22 9.56 -29.49
N ALA A 91 -14.35 9.16 -28.22
CA ALA A 91 -13.56 9.70 -27.10
C ALA A 91 -12.23 8.95 -26.83
N GLN A 92 -11.86 7.98 -27.67
CA GLN A 92 -10.72 7.10 -27.42
C GLN A 92 -9.37 7.86 -27.36
N GLU A 93 -9.14 8.80 -28.29
CA GLU A 93 -7.93 9.63 -28.31
C GLU A 93 -7.85 10.57 -27.10
N SER A 94 -8.99 11.11 -26.67
CA SER A 94 -9.03 11.95 -25.47
C SER A 94 -8.68 11.16 -24.22
N LEU A 95 -9.09 9.89 -24.12
CA LEU A 95 -8.75 9.03 -22.99
C LEU A 95 -7.27 8.69 -22.95
N GLN A 96 -6.65 8.33 -24.08
CA GLN A 96 -5.20 8.08 -24.12
C GLN A 96 -4.42 9.31 -23.67
N THR A 97 -4.83 10.50 -24.14
CA THR A 97 -4.19 11.76 -23.77
C THR A 97 -4.35 12.06 -22.28
N LEU A 98 -5.56 11.92 -21.73
CA LEU A 98 -5.83 12.12 -20.29
C LEU A 98 -5.10 11.09 -19.43
N ALA A 99 -5.19 9.81 -19.77
CA ALA A 99 -4.53 8.73 -19.04
C ALA A 99 -3.01 8.90 -19.03
N SER A 100 -2.40 9.29 -20.15
CA SER A 100 -0.95 9.55 -20.21
C SER A 100 -0.48 10.71 -19.31
N ARG A 101 -1.35 11.69 -19.04
CA ARG A 101 -1.04 12.76 -18.08
C ARG A 101 -1.08 12.25 -16.65
N CYS A 102 -2.08 11.44 -16.32
CA CYS A 102 -2.21 10.85 -14.98
C CYS A 102 -1.11 9.82 -14.69
N ASP A 103 -0.70 9.05 -15.70
CA ASP A 103 0.43 8.13 -15.63
C ASP A 103 1.72 8.83 -15.17
N ARG A 104 2.06 9.96 -15.81
CA ARG A 104 3.23 10.76 -15.38
C ARG A 104 3.14 11.25 -13.94
N MET A 105 1.94 11.64 -13.49
CA MET A 105 1.73 12.08 -12.11
C MET A 105 1.85 10.92 -11.13
N ALA A 106 1.31 9.75 -11.48
CA ALA A 106 1.41 8.53 -10.68
C ALA A 106 2.86 8.07 -10.56
N LEU A 107 3.61 8.01 -11.67
CA LEU A 107 5.04 7.70 -11.67
C LEU A 107 5.84 8.66 -10.79
N LEU A 108 5.50 9.95 -10.79
CA LEU A 108 6.09 10.94 -9.89
C LEU A 108 5.79 10.63 -8.40
N ALA A 109 4.55 10.31 -8.07
CA ALA A 109 4.14 9.92 -6.71
C ALA A 109 4.82 8.62 -6.25
N MET A 110 4.94 7.62 -7.15
CA MET A 110 5.63 6.35 -6.90
C MET A 110 7.14 6.56 -6.66
N SER A 111 7.78 7.46 -7.42
CA SER A 111 9.23 7.71 -7.29
C SER A 111 9.63 8.38 -5.97
N LYS A 112 8.69 9.04 -5.30
CA LYS A 112 8.90 9.73 -4.02
C LYS A 112 7.68 9.52 -3.09
N PRO A 113 7.55 8.32 -2.49
CA PRO A 113 6.43 8.02 -1.60
C PRO A 113 6.34 9.05 -0.46
N GLY A 114 5.14 9.58 -0.21
CA GLY A 114 4.89 10.57 0.84
C GLY A 114 5.27 12.01 0.50
N ALA A 115 5.95 12.28 -0.62
CA ALA A 115 6.26 13.66 -1.04
C ALA A 115 5.10 14.34 -1.79
N TYR A 116 4.20 13.53 -2.36
CA TYR A 116 3.09 14.00 -3.16
C TYR A 116 1.79 13.30 -2.76
N LEU A 117 0.68 14.03 -2.90
CA LEU A 117 -0.67 13.49 -2.86
C LEU A 117 -1.19 13.36 -4.29
N LEU A 118 -1.52 12.14 -4.72
CA LEU A 118 -2.19 11.90 -5.99
C LEU A 118 -3.69 11.86 -5.74
N THR A 119 -4.44 12.77 -6.36
CA THR A 119 -5.91 12.76 -6.32
C THR A 119 -6.47 12.28 -7.64
N MET A 120 -7.43 11.37 -7.61
CA MET A 120 -8.12 10.87 -8.79
C MET A 120 -9.64 10.90 -8.58
N SER A 121 -10.38 11.32 -9.60
CA SER A 121 -11.85 11.30 -9.58
C SER A 121 -12.42 10.96 -10.95
N VAL A 122 -13.60 10.36 -10.92
CA VAL A 122 -14.46 10.17 -12.08
C VAL A 122 -15.77 10.88 -11.77
N GLU A 123 -16.14 11.86 -12.57
CA GLU A 123 -17.30 12.72 -12.34
C GLU A 123 -18.29 12.59 -13.50
N ASP A 124 -19.58 12.61 -13.19
CA ASP A 124 -20.62 12.71 -14.21
C ASP A 124 -20.76 14.19 -14.62
N HIS A 125 -20.63 14.46 -15.91
CA HIS A 125 -20.84 15.80 -16.44
C HIS A 125 -22.28 15.98 -16.94
N PRO A 126 -22.87 17.20 -16.86
CA PRO A 126 -24.26 17.46 -17.25
C PRO A 126 -24.61 17.05 -18.70
N ASN A 127 -23.62 16.99 -19.58
CA ASN A 127 -23.79 16.61 -20.99
C ASN A 127 -23.66 15.10 -21.23
N ASN A 128 -23.87 14.27 -20.19
CA ASN A 128 -23.78 12.80 -20.23
C ASN A 128 -22.41 12.24 -20.64
N TYR A 129 -21.33 13.01 -20.49
CA TYR A 129 -19.98 12.47 -20.60
C TYR A 129 -19.37 12.26 -19.21
N ILE A 130 -18.55 11.22 -19.11
CA ILE A 130 -17.77 10.94 -17.91
C ILE A 130 -16.48 11.75 -17.97
N GLN A 131 -16.27 12.59 -16.97
CA GLN A 131 -15.03 13.35 -16.81
C GLN A 131 -14.09 12.60 -15.87
N PHE A 132 -12.92 12.26 -16.38
CA PHE A 132 -11.84 11.71 -15.58
C PHE A 132 -10.83 12.81 -15.26
N ALA A 133 -10.47 12.94 -13.99
CA ALA A 133 -9.55 13.96 -13.51
C ALA A 133 -8.48 13.35 -12.60
N CYS A 134 -7.28 13.88 -12.72
CA CYS A 134 -6.17 13.60 -11.81
C CYS A 134 -5.44 14.89 -11.45
N LYS A 135 -4.94 14.95 -10.22
CA LYS A 135 -4.20 16.08 -9.67
C LYS A 135 -3.04 15.56 -8.82
N LEU A 136 -1.90 16.23 -8.91
CA LEU A 136 -0.76 15.98 -8.03
C LEU A 136 -0.52 17.22 -7.17
N ALA A 137 -0.52 17.06 -5.85
CA ALA A 137 -0.15 18.11 -4.90
C ALA A 137 1.12 17.71 -4.14
N ARG A 138 1.95 18.67 -3.75
CA ARG A 138 3.09 18.40 -2.87
C ARG A 138 2.62 18.40 -1.42
N VAL A 139 3.12 17.46 -0.61
CA VAL A 139 2.94 17.49 0.84
C VAL A 139 3.83 18.61 1.41
N PRO A 140 3.26 19.55 2.19
CA PRO A 140 4.00 20.67 2.75
C PRO A 140 5.09 20.26 3.75
#